data_AF-A0A378APJ0-F1
#
_entry.id   AF-A0A378APJ0-F1
#
_cell.length_a   1.000
_cell.length_b   1.000
_cell.length_c   1.000
_cell.angle_alpha   90.00
_cell.angle_beta   90.00
_cell.angle_gamma   90.00
#
_symmetry.space_group_name_H-M   'P 1'
#
loop_
_entity.id
_entity.type
_entity.pdbx_description
1 polymer ?
#
loop_
_entity_poly.entity_id
_entity_poly.type
_entity_poly.pdbx_seq_one_letter_code
_entity_poly.pdbx_strand_id
1 'polypeptide(L)'
;MATIHLIAGTEGAKRNVVLIHGLGGHYRKTWTAGMDKRQFWPEWLQQDDPDLRIWAVEYETSLLTWLQPDMGLKDRAQNIFKLLLLQNDITRGEVIFIGHSQGGLLIKQIIRLACDRKDEPEVSVLLNSITAVAFLGTPPSGF
;
A
#
# COMPACT_ATOMS: atom_id res chain seq x y z
N MET A 1 14.11 5.39 -2.99
CA MET A 1 13.20 6.27 -2.21
C MET A 1 11.75 5.85 -2.49
N ALA A 2 10.82 6.00 -1.55
CA ALA A 2 9.40 5.65 -1.74
C ALA A 2 8.52 6.92 -1.75
N THR A 3 7.38 6.85 -2.43
CA THR A 3 6.41 7.93 -2.62
C THR A 3 5.00 7.37 -2.58
N ILE A 4 4.02 8.15 -2.11
CA ILE A 4 2.60 7.77 -2.12
C ILE A 4 1.86 8.72 -3.05
N HIS A 5 1.17 8.17 -4.06
CA HIS A 5 0.44 8.92 -5.07
C HIS A 5 -1.05 8.85 -4.80
N LEU A 6 -1.74 9.99 -4.74
CA LEU A 6 -3.20 10.03 -4.87
C LEU A 6 -3.55 9.84 -6.35
N ILE A 7 -4.26 8.77 -6.69
CA ILE A 7 -4.62 8.41 -8.06
C ILE A 7 -6.00 8.94 -8.42
N ALA A 8 -6.97 8.73 -7.54
CA ALA A 8 -8.34 9.19 -7.69
C ALA A 8 -8.95 9.42 -6.31
N GLY A 9 -9.90 10.32 -6.19
CA GLY A 9 -10.59 10.55 -4.94
C GLY A 9 -11.30 11.90 -4.86
N THR A 10 -12.38 11.93 -4.10
CA THR A 10 -13.12 13.14 -3.78
C THR A 10 -12.51 13.83 -2.55
N GLU A 11 -12.47 15.16 -2.55
CA GLU A 11 -12.04 15.91 -1.37
C GLU A 11 -12.96 15.62 -0.17
N GLY A 12 -12.39 15.37 1.00
CA GLY A 12 -13.14 15.06 2.23
C GLY A 12 -13.60 13.60 2.37
N ALA A 13 -13.46 12.77 1.34
CA ALA A 13 -13.67 11.33 1.42
C ALA A 13 -12.76 10.69 2.49
N LYS A 14 -13.31 9.76 3.29
CA LYS A 14 -12.61 9.17 4.44
C LYS A 14 -12.31 7.69 4.31
N ARG A 15 -12.53 7.08 3.15
CA ARG A 15 -12.21 5.67 2.90
C ARG A 15 -11.07 5.58 1.91
N ASN A 16 -9.97 4.97 2.30
CA ASN A 16 -8.71 4.98 1.57
C ASN A 16 -8.33 3.56 1.14
N VAL A 17 -8.25 3.34 -0.17
CA VAL A 17 -7.66 2.12 -0.73
C VAL A 17 -6.19 2.40 -1.01
N VAL A 18 -5.28 1.64 -0.40
CA VAL A 18 -3.83 1.79 -0.57
C VAL A 18 -3.26 0.58 -1.30
N LEU A 19 -2.83 0.80 -2.54
CA LEU A 19 -2.26 -0.20 -3.43
C LEU A 19 -0.75 -0.33 -3.21
N ILE A 20 -0.26 -1.55 -2.96
CA ILE A 20 1.17 -1.85 -2.82
C ILE A 20 1.55 -2.93 -3.85
N HIS A 21 2.36 -2.54 -4.84
CA HIS A 21 2.78 -3.42 -5.93
C HIS A 21 3.79 -4.48 -5.45
N GLY A 22 4.16 -5.42 -6.33
CA GLY A 22 5.16 -6.45 -6.06
C GLY A 22 6.55 -6.07 -6.57
N LEU A 23 7.50 -7.00 -6.46
CA LEU A 23 8.86 -6.88 -6.99
C LEU A 23 8.84 -6.65 -8.52
N GLY A 24 9.69 -5.75 -9.01
CA GLY A 24 9.73 -5.34 -10.42
C GLY A 24 8.48 -4.56 -10.88
N GLY A 25 7.57 -4.25 -9.96
CA GLY A 25 6.31 -3.57 -10.24
C GLY A 25 6.47 -2.06 -10.38
N HIS A 26 5.36 -1.42 -10.71
CA HIS A 26 5.25 0.03 -10.77
C HIS A 26 3.86 0.43 -10.31
N TYR A 27 3.77 1.47 -9.47
CA TYR A 27 2.55 1.88 -8.77
C TYR A 27 1.31 2.02 -9.65
N ARG A 28 1.46 2.41 -10.93
CA ARG A 28 0.37 2.40 -11.92
C ARG A 28 0.29 1.15 -12.81
N LYS A 29 1.42 0.72 -13.41
CA LYS A 29 1.43 -0.36 -14.42
C LYS A 29 0.99 -1.71 -13.83
N THR A 30 1.34 -2.00 -12.58
CA THR A 30 0.96 -3.26 -11.92
C THR A 30 -0.54 -3.49 -11.87
N TRP A 31 -1.34 -2.42 -11.86
CA TRP A 31 -2.79 -2.49 -11.75
C TRP A 31 -3.50 -2.09 -13.06
N THR A 32 -2.77 -2.02 -14.16
CA THR A 32 -3.34 -1.76 -15.49
C THR A 32 -3.44 -3.08 -16.24
N ALA A 33 -4.63 -3.44 -16.73
CA ALA A 33 -4.78 -4.63 -17.56
C ALA A 33 -4.23 -4.39 -18.98
N GLY A 34 -3.26 -5.19 -19.41
CA GLY A 34 -2.64 -5.05 -20.72
C GLY A 34 -1.86 -3.74 -20.88
N MET A 35 -1.87 -3.19 -22.09
CA MET A 35 -1.08 -1.98 -22.45
C MET A 35 -1.92 -0.70 -22.49
N ASP A 36 -3.24 -0.79 -22.41
CA ASP A 36 -4.13 0.38 -22.43
C ASP A 36 -4.19 1.02 -21.04
N LYS A 37 -3.63 2.23 -20.92
CA LYS A 37 -3.61 3.01 -19.68
C LYS A 37 -5.00 3.33 -19.10
N ARG A 38 -6.07 3.17 -19.89
CA ARG A 38 -7.47 3.32 -19.46
C ARG A 38 -8.01 2.10 -18.72
N GLN A 39 -7.30 0.98 -18.77
CA GLN A 39 -7.65 -0.26 -18.07
C GLN A 39 -7.03 -0.33 -16.66
N PHE A 40 -6.82 0.82 -16.03
CA PHE A 40 -6.35 0.91 -14.64
C PHE A 40 -7.54 0.65 -13.71
N TRP A 41 -7.74 -0.62 -13.38
CA TRP A 41 -8.93 -1.08 -12.67
C TRP A 41 -9.16 -0.43 -11.28
N PRO A 42 -8.14 0.04 -10.52
CA PRO A 42 -8.43 0.66 -9.23
C PRO A 42 -9.24 1.95 -9.34
N GLU A 43 -9.22 2.67 -10.46
CA GLU A 43 -10.11 3.82 -10.70
C GLU A 43 -11.58 3.38 -10.76
N TRP A 44 -11.87 2.15 -11.20
CA TRP A 44 -13.25 1.62 -11.25
C TRP A 44 -13.85 1.50 -9.84
N LEU A 45 -13.03 1.20 -8.82
CA LEU A 45 -13.50 1.19 -7.43
C LEU A 45 -14.07 2.55 -7.01
N GLN A 46 -13.42 3.64 -7.41
CA GLN A 46 -13.90 5.00 -7.09
C GLN A 46 -15.11 5.40 -7.94
N GLN A 47 -15.23 4.88 -9.16
CA GLN A 47 -16.43 5.07 -9.98
C GLN A 47 -17.64 4.38 -9.36
N ASP A 48 -17.45 3.18 -8.82
CA ASP A 48 -18.48 2.40 -8.13
C ASP A 48 -18.81 2.99 -6.75
N ASP A 49 -17.81 3.57 -6.06
CA ASP A 49 -17.96 4.20 -4.75
C ASP A 49 -17.21 5.54 -4.67
N PRO A 50 -17.91 6.68 -4.90
CA PRO A 50 -17.31 8.01 -4.95
C PRO A 50 -16.65 8.50 -3.66
N ASP A 51 -16.91 7.84 -2.53
CA ASP A 51 -16.32 8.13 -1.22
C ASP A 51 -14.99 7.41 -0.99
N LEU A 52 -14.50 6.64 -1.98
CA LEU A 52 -13.17 6.06 -1.95
C LEU A 52 -12.12 7.03 -2.48
N ARG A 53 -10.95 7.01 -1.83
CA ARG A 53 -9.70 7.56 -2.37
C ARG A 53 -8.74 6.43 -2.66
N ILE A 54 -8.19 6.44 -3.87
CA ILE A 54 -7.27 5.43 -4.37
C ILE A 54 -5.86 5.98 -4.29
N TRP A 55 -5.03 5.33 -3.48
CA TRP A 55 -3.63 5.65 -3.28
C TRP A 55 -2.77 4.52 -3.85
N ALA A 56 -1.63 4.87 -4.42
CA ALA A 56 -0.66 3.88 -4.89
C ALA A 56 0.74 4.21 -4.37
N VAL A 57 1.38 3.21 -3.74
CA VAL A 57 2.73 3.34 -3.23
C VAL A 57 3.71 3.02 -4.34
N GLU A 58 4.61 3.97 -4.64
CA GLU A 58 5.77 3.76 -5.49
C GLU A 58 7.00 3.56 -4.61
N TYR A 59 7.76 2.51 -4.87
CA TYR A 59 9.01 2.26 -4.15
C TYR A 59 9.97 1.48 -5.04
N GLU A 60 11.26 1.61 -4.74
CA GLU A 60 12.30 0.97 -5.53
C GLU A 60 12.28 -0.56 -5.37
N THR A 61 12.11 -1.24 -6.50
CA THR A 61 12.18 -2.70 -6.63
C THR A 61 13.31 -3.07 -7.56
N SER A 62 14.57 -2.78 -7.19
CA SER A 62 15.70 -3.21 -8.01
C SER A 62 15.85 -4.74 -7.95
N LEU A 63 16.12 -5.39 -9.09
CA LEU A 63 16.37 -6.84 -9.13
C LEU A 63 17.62 -7.22 -8.30
N LEU A 64 18.55 -6.28 -8.10
CA LEU A 64 19.71 -6.45 -7.22
C LEU A 64 19.32 -6.60 -5.75
N THR A 65 18.22 -5.99 -5.30
CA THR A 65 17.72 -6.19 -3.93
C THR A 65 17.07 -7.56 -3.72
N TRP A 66 16.87 -8.35 -4.79
CA TRP A 66 16.43 -9.74 -4.66
C TRP A 66 17.53 -10.65 -4.08
N LEU A 67 18.81 -10.27 -4.22
CA LEU A 67 19.93 -11.03 -3.65
C LEU A 67 19.96 -10.99 -2.11
N GLN A 68 19.19 -10.09 -1.49
CA GLN A 68 18.97 -10.03 -0.04
C GLN A 68 17.48 -9.76 0.25
N PRO A 69 16.60 -10.74 0.00
CA PRO A 69 15.16 -10.52 -0.04
C PRO A 69 14.59 -10.09 1.32
N ASP A 70 15.16 -10.57 2.43
CA ASP A 70 14.64 -10.29 3.77
C ASP A 70 15.04 -8.92 4.32
N MET A 71 16.32 -8.52 4.20
CA MET A 71 16.76 -7.18 4.57
C MET A 71 16.06 -6.12 3.72
N GLY A 72 15.96 -6.36 2.41
CA GLY A 72 15.27 -5.45 1.51
C GLY A 72 13.76 -5.33 1.77
N LEU A 73 13.08 -6.34 2.32
CA LEU A 73 11.65 -6.27 2.61
C LEU A 73 11.38 -5.40 3.86
N LYS A 74 12.13 -5.62 4.94
CA LYS A 74 11.95 -4.89 6.20
C LYS A 74 12.24 -3.40 6.04
N ASP A 75 13.32 -3.04 5.36
CA ASP A 75 13.67 -1.64 5.14
C ASP A 75 12.63 -0.91 4.27
N ARG A 76 12.12 -1.59 3.24
CA ARG A 76 11.01 -1.06 2.43
C ARG A 76 9.74 -0.87 3.24
N ALA A 77 9.37 -1.87 4.05
CA ALA A 77 8.21 -1.78 4.92
C ALA A 77 8.36 -0.60 5.90
N GLN A 78 9.53 -0.43 6.51
CA GLN A 78 9.82 0.69 7.41
C GLN A 78 9.71 2.05 6.70
N ASN A 79 10.21 2.16 5.46
CA ASN A 79 10.13 3.39 4.68
C ASN A 79 8.68 3.73 4.30
N ILE A 80 7.91 2.75 3.81
CA ILE A 80 6.50 2.94 3.47
C ILE A 80 5.69 3.26 4.72
N PHE A 81 5.93 2.57 5.83
CA PHE A 81 5.28 2.83 7.11
C PHE A 81 5.48 4.27 7.58
N LYS A 82 6.72 4.79 7.55
CA LYS A 82 7.00 6.19 7.87
C LYS A 82 6.24 7.16 6.95
N LEU A 83 6.13 6.87 5.65
CA LEU A 83 5.37 7.70 4.73
C LEU A 83 3.86 7.67 5.02
N LEU A 84 3.30 6.51 5.36
CA LEU A 84 1.88 6.38 5.73
C LEU A 84 1.55 7.24 6.95
N LEU A 85 2.41 7.26 7.97
CA LEU A 85 2.23 8.10 9.17
C LEU A 85 2.21 9.61 8.84
N LEU A 86 2.92 10.02 7.79
CA LEU A 86 2.95 11.43 7.33
C LEU A 86 1.76 11.80 6.44
N GLN A 87 0.97 10.83 5.95
CA GLN A 87 -0.20 11.07 5.13
C GLN A 87 -1.46 11.21 5.99
N ASN A 88 -1.73 12.43 6.45
CA ASN A 88 -2.90 12.77 7.27
C ASN A 88 -4.23 12.32 6.64
N ASP A 89 -4.32 12.37 5.32
CA ASP A 89 -5.48 11.91 4.59
C ASP A 89 -5.73 10.41 4.82
N ILE A 90 -4.68 9.60 4.77
CA ILE A 90 -4.77 8.15 5.00
C ILE A 90 -5.08 7.86 6.48
N THR A 91 -4.37 8.51 7.41
CA THR A 91 -4.48 8.20 8.85
C THR A 91 -5.77 8.68 9.51
N ARG A 92 -6.47 9.66 8.94
CA ARG A 92 -7.74 10.20 9.48
C ARG A 92 -9.00 9.49 8.97
N GLY A 93 -8.85 8.47 8.13
CA GLY A 93 -9.95 7.73 7.52
C GLY A 93 -9.71 6.23 7.60
N GLU A 94 -10.73 5.45 7.19
CA GLU A 94 -10.61 4.01 6.98
C GLU A 94 -9.50 3.70 5.97
N VAL A 95 -8.72 2.65 6.22
CA VAL A 95 -7.62 2.18 5.38
C VAL A 95 -7.85 0.73 4.98
N ILE A 96 -7.92 0.50 3.68
CA ILE A 96 -8.03 -0.80 3.04
C ILE A 96 -6.76 -1.00 2.22
N PHE A 97 -5.97 -2.01 2.56
CA PHE A 97 -4.78 -2.34 1.77
C PHE A 97 -5.08 -3.35 0.68
N ILE A 98 -4.47 -3.17 -0.49
CA ILE A 98 -4.45 -4.18 -1.55
C ILE A 98 -2.99 -4.44 -1.94
N GLY A 99 -2.54 -5.67 -1.73
CA GLY A 99 -1.17 -6.09 -2.03
C GLY A 99 -1.12 -7.06 -3.20
N HIS A 100 -0.26 -6.79 -4.18
CA HIS A 100 0.05 -7.77 -5.23
C HIS A 100 1.40 -8.44 -4.97
N SER A 101 1.44 -9.78 -5.03
CA SER A 101 2.68 -10.56 -4.87
C SER A 101 3.43 -10.15 -3.59
N GLN A 102 4.71 -9.74 -3.69
CA GLN A 102 5.53 -9.25 -2.58
C GLN A 102 4.91 -8.05 -1.84
N GLY A 103 4.07 -7.23 -2.50
CA GLY A 103 3.37 -6.12 -1.87
C GLY A 103 2.49 -6.54 -0.70
N GLY A 104 1.90 -7.74 -0.77
CA GLY A 104 1.17 -8.31 0.37
C GLY A 104 2.06 -8.65 1.56
N LEU A 105 3.31 -9.08 1.33
CA LEU A 105 4.28 -9.30 2.41
C LEU A 105 4.73 -7.97 3.05
N LEU A 106 4.85 -6.91 2.25
CA LEU A 106 5.10 -5.56 2.77
C LEU A 106 3.96 -5.09 3.67
N ILE A 107 2.69 -5.30 3.27
CA ILE A 107 1.53 -4.98 4.11
C ILE A 107 1.58 -5.72 5.45
N LYS A 108 1.87 -7.03 5.42
CA LYS A 108 2.04 -7.82 6.65
C LYS A 108 3.12 -7.23 7.56
N GLN A 109 4.26 -6.81 7.00
CA GLN A 109 5.33 -6.20 7.79
C GLN A 109 4.98 -4.80 8.30
N ILE A 110 4.27 -3.98 7.52
CA ILE A 110 3.77 -2.68 7.96
C ILE A 110 2.83 -2.84 9.16
N ILE A 111 1.88 -3.78 9.09
CA ILE A 111 0.97 -4.08 10.20
C ILE A 111 1.77 -4.59 11.41
N ARG A 112 2.78 -5.44 11.20
CA ARG A 112 3.65 -5.91 12.29
C ARG A 112 4.37 -4.75 12.98
N LEU A 113 4.97 -3.84 12.21
CA LEU A 113 5.64 -2.63 12.73
C LEU A 113 4.65 -1.75 13.51
N ALA A 114 3.42 -1.61 13.03
CA ALA A 114 2.39 -0.85 13.71
C ALA A 114 1.98 -1.51 15.05
N CYS A 115 1.82 -2.83 15.08
CA CYS A 115 1.55 -3.58 16.31
C CYS A 115 2.69 -3.47 17.33
N ASP A 116 3.95 -3.56 16.87
CA ASP A 116 5.13 -3.48 17.74
C ASP A 116 5.34 -2.05 18.31
N ARG A 117 4.75 -1.01 17.68
CA ARG A 117 4.85 0.41 18.06
C ARG A 117 3.50 1.03 18.45
N LYS A 118 2.51 0.21 18.81
CA LYS A 118 1.11 0.63 19.04
C LYS A 118 0.91 1.69 20.14
N ASP A 119 1.88 1.85 21.02
CA ASP A 119 1.84 2.82 22.13
C ASP A 119 2.19 4.24 21.66
N GLU A 120 2.73 4.40 20.45
CA GLU A 120 2.92 5.71 19.82
C GLU A 120 1.57 6.23 19.27
N PRO A 121 1.13 7.45 19.62
CA PRO A 121 -0.21 7.94 19.27
C PRO A 121 -0.53 7.89 17.77
N GLU A 122 0.37 8.34 16.92
CA GLU A 122 0.21 8.36 15.47
C GLU A 122 0.15 6.95 14.87
N VAL A 123 0.89 6.01 15.45
CA VAL A 123 0.89 4.61 15.03
C VAL A 123 -0.42 3.94 15.45
N SER A 124 -0.90 4.21 16.66
CA SER A 124 -2.18 3.71 17.15
C SER A 124 -3.33 4.17 16.25
N VAL A 125 -3.32 5.42 15.82
CA VAL A 125 -4.31 5.96 14.87
C VAL A 125 -4.28 5.19 13.55
N LEU A 126 -3.11 5.00 12.94
CA LEU A 126 -2.98 4.23 11.70
C LEU A 126 -3.40 2.78 11.89
N LEU A 127 -2.98 2.13 12.98
CA LEU A 127 -3.31 0.72 13.24
C LEU A 127 -4.82 0.51 13.37
N ASN A 128 -5.50 1.39 14.11
CA ASN A 128 -6.96 1.32 14.31
C ASN A 128 -7.75 1.71 13.07
N SER A 129 -7.12 2.39 12.10
CA SER A 129 -7.78 2.77 10.86
C SER A 129 -7.77 1.68 9.79
N ILE A 130 -6.93 0.64 9.94
CA ILE A 130 -6.85 -0.49 9.01
C ILE A 130 -8.03 -1.42 9.24
N THR A 131 -8.98 -1.45 8.30
CA THR A 131 -10.21 -2.26 8.41
C THR A 131 -10.17 -3.53 7.56
N ALA A 132 -9.40 -3.53 6.47
CA ALA A 132 -9.32 -4.66 5.56
C ALA A 132 -7.98 -4.76 4.81
N VAL A 133 -7.66 -5.98 4.37
CA VAL A 133 -6.52 -6.29 3.51
C VAL A 133 -6.93 -7.30 2.45
N ALA A 134 -6.68 -6.99 1.17
CA ALA A 134 -6.82 -7.92 0.06
C ALA A 134 -5.44 -8.34 -0.49
N PHE A 135 -5.25 -9.65 -0.69
CA PHE A 135 -4.01 -10.21 -1.22
C PHE A 135 -4.24 -10.79 -2.62
N LEU A 136 -3.46 -10.32 -3.60
CA LEU A 136 -3.52 -10.77 -4.99
C LEU A 136 -2.21 -11.49 -5.34
N GLY A 137 -2.23 -12.82 -5.41
CA GLY A 137 -1.03 -13.61 -5.72
C GLY A 137 0.09 -13.50 -4.67
N THR A 138 -0.23 -13.11 -3.44
CA THR A 138 0.73 -13.03 -2.32
C THR A 138 1.02 -14.42 -1.76
N PRO A 139 2.29 -14.82 -1.60
CA PRO A 139 2.62 -16.10 -0.98
C PRO A 139 2.21 -16.13 0.51
N PRO A 140 1.87 -17.30 1.09
CA PRO A 140 1.31 -17.41 2.44
C PRO A 140 2.20 -16.83 3.54
N SER A 141 3.53 -16.86 3.37
CA SER A 141 4.59 -16.31 4.21
C SER A 141 5.90 -16.44 3.41
N GLY A 142 6.93 -15.64 3.69
CA GLY A 142 8.25 -15.78 3.04
C GLY A 142 8.87 -17.15 3.30
N PHE A 143 9.71 -17.62 2.38
CA PHE A 143 10.65 -18.74 2.62
C PHE A 143 11.64 -18.38 3.72
#